data_AF-A0A511ZP22-F1
#
_entry.id   AF-A0A511ZP22-F1
#
_cell.length_a   1.000
_cell.length_b   1.000
_cell.length_c   1.000
_cell.angle_alpha   90.00
_cell.angle_beta   90.00
_cell.angle_gamma   90.00
#
_symmetry.space_group_name_H-M   'P 1'
#
loop_
_entity.id
_entity.type
_entity.pdbx_description
1 polymer ?
#
loop_
_entity_poly.entity_id
_entity_poly.type
_entity_poly.pdbx_seq_one_letter_code
_entity_poly.pdbx_strand_id
1 'polypeptide(L)' 'MQTPRSKIDPVGKSFFDNIDEADQRIIERVGEIADKYDVTRAQIALVWVLNKEEITSPIIGATKVEQFEDPYMLSI' A
#
# COMPACT_ATOMS: atom_id res chain seq x y z
N MET A 1 12.30 9.13 8.96
CA MET A 1 13.73 9.51 8.94
C MET A 1 14.33 9.15 7.60
N GLN A 2 15.05 10.05 6.94
CA GLN A 2 15.80 9.74 5.71
C GLN A 2 17.21 9.27 6.07
N THR A 3 17.62 8.10 5.59
CA THR A 3 18.99 7.58 5.75
C THR A 3 19.92 8.21 4.70
N PRO A 4 21.25 8.24 4.93
CA PRO A 4 22.20 8.72 3.94
C PRO A 4 22.05 8.04 2.57
N ARG A 5 21.75 6.73 2.55
CA ARG A 5 21.45 5.96 1.33
C ARG A 5 20.22 6.49 0.61
N SER A 6 19.10 6.69 1.31
CA SER A 6 17.85 7.16 0.69
C SER A 6 17.95 8.52 -0.02
N LYS A 7 18.89 9.37 0.41
CA LYS A 7 19.11 10.70 -0.20
C LYS A 7 19.79 10.61 -1.57
N ILE A 8 20.67 9.62 -1.75
CA ILE A 8 21.56 9.52 -2.92
C ILE A 8 21.23 8.33 -3.83
N ASP A 9 20.37 7.41 -3.42
CA ASP A 9 20.02 6.21 -4.18
C ASP A 9 19.14 6.56 -5.40
N PRO A 10 19.71 6.54 -6.63
CA PRO A 10 18.96 6.90 -7.83
C PRO A 10 17.98 5.81 -8.25
N VAL A 11 18.26 4.55 -7.89
CA VAL A 11 17.39 3.41 -8.20
C VAL A 11 16.16 3.47 -7.30
N GLY A 12 16.36 3.73 -6.00
CA GLY A 12 15.29 3.95 -5.04
C GLY A 12 14.28 5.02 -5.48
N LYS A 13 14.76 6.14 -6.02
CA LYS A 13 13.90 7.22 -6.53
C LYS A 13 13.06 6.79 -7.74
N SER A 14 13.66 6.08 -8.69
CA SER A 14 12.96 5.66 -9.92
C SER A 14 11.73 4.78 -9.69
N PHE A 15 11.64 4.08 -8.56
CA PHE A 15 10.47 3.29 -8.19
C PHE A 15 9.24 4.14 -7.83
N PHE A 16 9.43 5.40 -7.43
CA PHE A 16 8.35 6.27 -6.94
C PHE A 16 8.05 7.46 -7.85
N ASP A 17 8.95 7.80 -8.78
CA ASP A 17 8.83 8.98 -9.64
C ASP A 17 7.87 8.78 -10.84
N ASN A 18 7.43 7.55 -11.12
CA ASN A 18 6.68 7.19 -12.32
C ASN A 18 5.26 6.71 -11.99
N ILE A 19 4.41 7.59 -11.49
CA ILE A 19 2.96 7.34 -11.47
C ILE A 19 2.39 7.85 -12.78
N ASP A 20 1.90 6.96 -13.64
CA ASP A 20 1.28 7.34 -14.91
C ASP A 20 -0.26 7.42 -14.84
N GLU A 21 -0.90 7.71 -15.98
CA GLU A 21 -2.36 7.82 -16.04
C GLU A 21 -3.08 6.49 -15.71
N ALA A 22 -2.47 5.34 -16.03
CA ALA A 22 -3.05 4.05 -15.70
C ALA A 22 -2.99 3.79 -14.20
N ASP A 23 -1.88 4.12 -13.55
CA ASP A 23 -1.75 4.04 -12.09
C ASP A 23 -2.81 4.92 -11.40
N GLN A 24 -3.03 6.14 -11.88
CA GLN A 24 -4.04 7.05 -11.32
C GLN A 24 -5.45 6.44 -11.41
N ARG A 25 -5.82 5.87 -12.55
CA ARG A 25 -7.13 5.22 -12.72
C ARG A 25 -7.32 4.05 -11.77
N ILE A 26 -6.26 3.28 -11.50
CA ILE A 26 -6.30 2.19 -10.52
C ILE A 26 -6.48 2.75 -9.11
N ILE A 27 -5.73 3.79 -8.74
CA ILE A 27 -5.81 4.45 -7.43
C ILE A 27 -7.24 5.00 -7.18
N GLU A 28 -7.82 5.65 -8.18
CA GLU A 28 -9.20 6.16 -8.12
C GLU A 28 -10.19 5.01 -7.91
N ARG A 29 -10.08 3.94 -8.69
CA ARG A 29 -10.99 2.80 -8.57
C ARG A 29 -10.90 2.11 -7.22
N VAL A 30 -9.69 1.94 -6.69
CA VAL A 30 -9.48 1.41 -5.33
C VAL A 30 -10.06 2.37 -4.29
N GLY A 31 -9.94 3.68 -4.50
CA GLY A 31 -10.55 4.72 -3.68
C GLY A 31 -12.08 4.61 -3.61
N GLU A 32 -12.76 4.50 -4.75
CA GLU A 32 -14.23 4.34 -4.79
C GLU A 32 -14.71 3.11 -4.01
N ILE A 33 -13.95 2.00 -4.08
CA ILE A 33 -14.26 0.78 -3.34
C ILE A 33 -14.04 1.01 -1.85
N ALA A 34 -12.93 1.64 -1.47
CA ALA A 34 -12.61 1.94 -0.08
C ALA A 34 -13.70 2.82 0.56
N ASP A 35 -14.15 3.86 -0.14
CA ASP A 35 -15.23 4.75 0.30
C ASP A 35 -16.56 4.00 0.46
N LYS A 36 -16.88 3.07 -0.46
CA LYS A 36 -18.10 2.26 -0.38
C LYS A 36 -18.17 1.39 0.88
N TYR A 37 -17.03 0.89 1.33
CA TYR A 37 -16.94 -0.03 2.48
C TYR A 37 -16.50 0.66 3.78
N ASP A 38 -16.29 1.98 3.77
CA ASP A 38 -15.79 2.79 4.90
C ASP A 38 -14.47 2.25 5.47
N VAL A 39 -13.53 1.94 4.56
CA VAL A 39 -12.22 1.34 4.85
C VAL A 39 -11.11 2.10 4.14
N THR A 40 -9.85 1.82 4.47
CA THR A 40 -8.70 2.47 3.83
C THR A 40 -8.35 1.79 2.49
N ARG A 41 -7.76 2.55 1.56
CA ARG A 41 -7.21 1.99 0.31
C ARG A 41 -6.16 0.91 0.56
N ALA A 42 -5.39 1.04 1.65
CA ALA A 42 -4.40 0.05 2.06
C ALA A 42 -5.06 -1.28 2.47
N GLN A 43 -6.18 -1.23 3.18
CA GLN A 43 -6.97 -2.42 3.54
C GLN A 43 -7.51 -3.12 2.29
N ILE A 44 -8.08 -2.38 1.34
CA ILE A 44 -8.56 -2.95 0.06
C ILE A 44 -7.41 -3.64 -0.69
N ALA A 45 -6.25 -3.00 -0.80
CA ALA A 45 -5.09 -3.57 -1.47
C ALA A 45 -4.59 -4.84 -0.78
N LEU A 46 -4.54 -4.84 0.56
CA LEU A 46 -4.09 -5.99 1.34
C LEU A 46 -5.03 -7.19 1.21
N VAL A 47 -6.34 -6.95 1.30
CA VAL A 47 -7.38 -7.97 1.06
C VAL A 47 -7.24 -8.56 -0.33
N TRP A 48 -7.01 -7.73 -1.37
CA TRP A 48 -6.83 -8.22 -2.73
C TRP A 48 -5.63 -9.16 -2.88
N VAL A 49 -4.51 -8.87 -2.19
CA VAL A 49 -3.34 -9.75 -2.17
C VAL A 49 -3.63 -11.05 -1.42
N LEU A 50 -4.29 -10.97 -0.26
CA LEU A 50 -4.64 -12.11 0.59
C LEU A 50 -5.69 -13.04 -0.04
N ASN A 51 -6.51 -12.55 -0.97
CA ASN A 51 -7.52 -13.35 -1.67
C ASN A 51 -6.92 -14.34 -2.70
N LYS A 52 -5.61 -14.33 -2.91
CA LYS A 52 -4.93 -15.24 -3.84
C LYS A 52 -4.48 -16.49 -3.11
N GLU A 53 -4.89 -17.66 -3.60
CA GLU A 53 -4.59 -18.95 -2.95
C GLU A 53 -3.09 -19.22 -2.83
N GLU A 54 -2.28 -18.74 -3.77
CA GLU A 54 -0.84 -18.91 -3.78
C GLU A 54 -0.08 -18.05 -2.75
N ILE A 55 -0.74 -17.09 -2.11
CA ILE A 55 -0.11 -16.18 -1.15
C ILE A 55 -0.27 -16.72 0.28
N THR A 56 0.84 -17.17 0.87
CA THR A 56 0.85 -17.61 2.28
C THR A 56 0.78 -16.44 3.26
N SER A 57 1.56 -15.37 3.02
CA SER A 57 1.55 -14.18 3.87
C SER A 57 2.16 -12.97 3.14
N PRO A 58 1.53 -11.79 3.21
CA PRO A 58 2.07 -10.56 2.65
C PRO A 58 3.17 -9.98 3.54
N ILE A 59 4.21 -9.42 2.92
CA ILE A 59 5.25 -8.66 3.64
C ILE A 59 4.86 -7.19 3.64
N ILE A 60 4.55 -6.63 4.81
CA ILE A 60 4.09 -5.25 4.96
C ILE A 60 5.21 -4.41 5.58
N GLY A 61 5.53 -3.28 4.95
CA GLY A 61 6.45 -2.28 5.48
C GLY A 61 5.70 -1.07 6.01
N ALA A 62 6.05 -0.60 7.21
CA ALA A 62 5.50 0.61 7.78
C ALA A 62 6.60 1.50 8.39
N THR A 63 6.38 2.81 8.34
CA THR A 63 7.29 3.83 8.85
C THR A 63 6.84 4.42 10.17
N LYS A 64 5.60 4.16 10.57
CA LYS A 64 5.01 4.56 11.85
C LYS A 64 4.18 3.42 12.44
N VAL A 65 4.04 3.43 13.76
CA VAL A 65 3.35 2.35 14.51
C VAL A 65 1.86 2.35 14.23
N GLU A 66 1.26 3.52 14.01
CA GLU A 66 -0.18 3.68 13.74
C GLU A 66 -0.60 2.97 12.45
N GLN A 67 0.33 2.70 11.53
CA GLN A 67 0.07 1.93 10.32
C GLN A 67 -0.11 0.43 10.60
N PHE A 68 0.39 -0.08 11.73
CA PHE A 68 0.14 -1.45 12.22
C PHE A 68 -1.05 -1.53 13.16
N GLU A 69 -1.33 -0.46 13.90
CA GLU A 69 -2.44 -0.39 14.86
C GLU A 69 -3.78 -0.05 14.20
N ASP A 70 -3.83 0.03 12.87
CA ASP A 70 -5.07 0.17 12.13
C ASP A 70 -6.04 -0.95 12.58
N PRO A 71 -7.14 -0.62 13.29
CA PRO A 71 -7.93 -1.59 14.05
C PRO A 71 -8.54 -2.71 13.20
N TYR A 72 -8.59 -2.56 11.88
CA TYR A 72 -9.09 -3.58 10.97
C TYR A 72 -8.00 -4.46 10.36
N MET A 73 -6.72 -4.17 10.58
CA MET A 73 -5.62 -5.02 10.11
C MET A 73 -5.52 -6.34 10.89
N LEU A 74 -6.08 -6.39 12.10
CA LEU A 74 -6.17 -7.58 12.94
C LEU A 74 -7.38 -8.49 12.61
N SER A 75 -8.29 -8.04 11.73
CA SER A 75 -9.52 -8.77 11.37
C SER A 75 -9.51 -9.34 9.94
N ILE A 76 -8.38 -9.26 9.24
CA ILE A 76 -8.18 -9.81 7.89
C ILE A 76 -7.52 -11.17 7.95
#